data_AF-A0A7X3WG83-F1
#
_entry.id   AF-A0A7X3WG83-F1
#
_cell.length_a   1.000
_cell.length_b   1.000
_cell.length_c   1.000
_cell.angle_alpha   90.00
_cell.angle_beta   90.00
_cell.angle_gamma   90.00
#
_symmetry.space_group_name_H-M   'P 1'
#
loop_
_entity.id
_entity.type
_entity.pdbx_description
1 polymer ?
#
loop_
_entity_poly.entity_id
_entity_poly.type
_entity_poly.pdbx_seq_one_letter_code
_entity_poly.pdbx_strand_id
1 'polypeptide(L)'
;MQNPILEKNSFINSIGMKFVRIQPNNFLMGSEKANLPDEVISEKEYLRDGDWDEQPIHEVTITKPFYIGIYQVTNAQYEKFQPQHRHLRGKLGFSKDDDEAVIFVDWSDASNFCKWLSQKEDRSYRLPTEAEWEYVCRAGTTTHFHTGDTLSPEFHKNVSESWYPDAGRSQGEAEVVPLHVGKTTPIGWVVYDIDGNVEEWCQ
;
A
#
# COMPACT_ATOMS: atom_id res chain seq x y z
N MET A 1 10.46 -17.61 -14.61
CA MET A 1 11.83 -17.47 -14.07
C MET A 1 11.70 -16.67 -12.77
N GLN A 2 12.14 -17.23 -11.63
CA GLN A 2 12.12 -16.52 -10.36
C GLN A 2 13.23 -15.45 -10.35
N ASN A 3 12.91 -14.24 -9.88
CA ASN A 3 13.84 -13.11 -9.81
C ASN A 3 14.97 -13.44 -8.80
N PRO A 4 16.25 -13.48 -9.20
CA PRO A 4 17.38 -13.85 -8.34
C PRO A 4 17.54 -12.98 -7.08
N ILE A 5 16.96 -11.78 -7.07
CA ILE A 5 16.94 -10.87 -5.91
C ILE A 5 16.09 -11.46 -4.77
N LEU A 6 15.06 -12.24 -5.09
CA LEU A 6 14.13 -12.81 -4.10
C LEU A 6 14.79 -13.90 -3.25
N GLU A 7 15.67 -14.74 -3.80
CA GLU A 7 16.10 -15.96 -3.10
C GLU A 7 16.98 -15.73 -1.86
N LYS A 8 17.61 -14.56 -1.71
CA LYS A 8 18.50 -14.27 -0.56
C LYS A 8 17.94 -13.25 0.44
N ASN A 9 16.92 -12.48 0.08
CA ASN A 9 16.43 -11.36 0.89
C ASN A 9 14.92 -11.41 1.12
N SER A 10 14.26 -12.54 0.88
CA SER A 10 12.83 -12.71 1.15
C SER A 10 12.55 -13.93 2.01
N PHE A 11 11.38 -13.95 2.65
CA PHE A 11 10.84 -15.15 3.29
C PHE A 11 9.33 -15.21 3.15
N ILE A 12 8.77 -16.42 3.31
CA ILE A 12 7.33 -16.66 3.39
C ILE A 12 7.02 -17.09 4.81
N ASN A 13 6.04 -16.45 5.45
CA ASN A 13 5.66 -16.76 6.83
C ASN A 13 4.67 -17.94 6.89
N SER A 14 4.21 -18.30 8.10
CA SER A 14 3.36 -19.47 8.32
C SER A 14 1.95 -19.37 7.72
N ILE A 15 1.52 -18.15 7.34
CA ILE A 15 0.22 -17.89 6.72
C ILE A 15 0.33 -17.54 5.23
N GLY A 16 1.51 -17.70 4.63
CA GLY A 16 1.74 -17.50 3.20
C GLY A 16 2.01 -16.05 2.77
N MET A 17 2.16 -15.11 3.71
CA MET A 17 2.61 -13.77 3.40
C MET A 17 4.07 -13.80 2.97
N LYS A 18 4.40 -13.07 1.91
CA LYS A 18 5.78 -12.92 1.42
C LYS A 18 6.33 -11.58 1.89
N PHE A 19 7.56 -11.60 2.37
CA PHE A 19 8.26 -10.42 2.88
C PHE A 19 9.58 -10.24 2.15
N VAL A 20 9.96 -9.00 1.90
CA VAL A 20 11.28 -8.64 1.37
C VAL A 20 12.05 -7.77 2.34
N ARG A 21 13.36 -7.98 2.42
CA ARG A 21 14.28 -7.21 3.25
C ARG A 21 14.65 -5.89 2.57
N ILE A 22 14.39 -4.80 3.26
CA ILE A 22 14.75 -3.44 2.89
C ILE A 22 16.04 -3.05 3.63
N GLN A 23 17.00 -2.46 2.92
CA GLN A 23 18.28 -2.02 3.51
C GLN A 23 18.20 -0.59 4.06
N PRO A 24 18.94 -0.29 5.14
CA PRO A 24 19.16 1.06 5.63
C PRO A 24 19.66 2.00 4.53
N ASN A 25 19.12 3.21 4.48
CA ASN A 25 19.67 4.32 3.71
C ASN A 25 19.07 5.65 4.20
N ASN A 26 19.57 6.75 3.66
CA ASN A 26 18.92 8.05 3.72
C ASN A 26 17.99 8.23 2.51
N PHE A 27 16.91 8.96 2.70
CA PHE A 27 16.07 9.45 1.62
C PHE A 27 15.44 10.80 2.00
N LEU A 28 14.92 11.50 0.99
CA LEU A 28 14.16 12.72 1.19
C LEU A 28 12.67 12.36 1.33
N MET A 29 12.11 12.60 2.51
CA MET A 29 10.69 12.40 2.81
C MET A 29 9.91 13.69 2.57
N GLY A 30 8.68 13.56 2.09
CA GLY A 30 7.79 14.67 1.74
C GLY A 30 7.90 15.11 0.29
N SER A 31 7.03 16.04 -0.11
CA SER A 31 6.92 16.51 -1.49
C SER A 31 7.31 17.98 -1.61
N GLU A 32 7.97 18.33 -2.71
CA GLU A 32 8.23 19.73 -3.05
C GLU A 32 6.98 20.30 -3.72
N LYS A 33 6.85 21.64 -3.75
CA LYS A 33 5.88 22.32 -4.62
C LYS A 33 6.29 22.16 -6.09
N ALA A 34 6.17 20.96 -6.63
CA ALA A 34 6.26 20.72 -8.05
C ALA A 34 4.86 20.92 -8.64
N ASN A 35 4.76 21.74 -9.70
CA ASN A 35 3.51 21.80 -10.46
C ASN A 35 3.26 20.39 -11.00
N LEU A 36 2.21 19.73 -10.50
CA LEU A 36 1.71 18.52 -11.14
C LEU A 36 1.40 18.84 -12.62
N PRO A 37 1.49 17.85 -13.55
CA PRO A 37 1.05 18.06 -14.92
C PRO A 37 -0.41 18.55 -14.96
N ASP A 38 -0.76 19.43 -15.90
CA ASP A 38 -2.12 19.99 -16.01
C ASP A 38 -3.18 18.88 -16.14
N GLU A 39 -2.82 17.75 -16.73
CA GLU A 39 -3.65 16.55 -16.85
C GLU A 39 -4.06 15.96 -15.49
N VAL A 40 -3.26 16.18 -14.44
CA VAL A 40 -3.53 15.75 -13.06
C VAL A 40 -4.31 16.82 -12.28
N ILE A 41 -4.08 18.11 -12.57
CA ILE A 41 -4.64 19.25 -11.81
C ILE A 41 -6.10 19.56 -12.17
N SER A 42 -6.54 19.23 -13.40
CA SER A 42 -7.78 19.76 -13.99
C SER A 42 -9.08 19.58 -13.17
N GLU A 43 -9.14 18.64 -12.23
CA GLU A 43 -10.31 18.42 -11.36
C GLU A 43 -10.07 18.75 -9.88
N LYS A 44 -8.82 19.05 -9.48
CA LYS A 44 -8.42 19.26 -8.08
C LYS A 44 -7.33 20.32 -7.97
N GLU A 45 -7.66 21.55 -8.39
CA GLU A 45 -6.74 22.69 -8.40
C GLU A 45 -6.04 22.94 -7.04
N TYR A 46 -6.70 22.59 -5.94
CA TYR A 46 -6.12 22.70 -4.58
C TYR A 46 -4.96 21.73 -4.31
N LEU A 47 -4.79 20.66 -5.09
CA LEU A 47 -3.66 19.73 -5.00
C LEU A 47 -2.46 20.15 -5.86
N ARG A 48 -2.56 21.25 -6.61
CA ARG A 48 -1.51 21.73 -7.54
C ARG A 48 -0.13 21.88 -6.89
N ASP A 49 -0.11 22.26 -5.61
CA ASP A 49 1.10 22.51 -4.83
C ASP A 49 1.45 21.35 -3.87
N GLY A 50 0.79 20.18 -4.00
CA GLY A 50 0.80 19.12 -2.99
C GLY A 50 -0.05 19.46 -1.76
N ASP A 51 -0.24 18.50 -0.85
CA ASP A 51 -0.90 18.77 0.44
C ASP A 51 0.07 19.53 1.38
N TRP A 52 -0.49 20.33 2.28
CA TRP A 52 0.30 21.22 3.16
C TRP A 52 1.09 20.44 4.22
N ASP A 53 0.64 19.24 4.56
CA ASP A 53 1.27 18.34 5.54
C ASP A 53 2.35 17.43 4.93
N GLU A 54 2.50 17.42 3.60
CA GLU A 54 3.62 16.76 2.91
C GLU A 54 4.92 17.59 2.91
N GLN A 55 4.88 18.80 3.49
CA GLN A 55 5.98 19.76 3.52
C GLN A 55 6.50 20.04 4.94
N PRO A 56 7.77 20.44 5.10
CA PRO A 56 8.81 20.52 4.07
C PRO A 56 9.45 19.16 3.78
N ILE A 57 10.09 19.05 2.61
CA ILE A 57 11.03 17.95 2.37
C ILE A 57 12.11 17.96 3.44
N HIS A 58 12.38 16.79 4.01
CA HIS A 58 13.44 16.61 5.00
C HIS A 58 14.15 15.26 4.82
N GLU A 59 15.43 15.20 5.18
CA GLU A 59 16.18 13.95 5.14
C GLU A 59 15.76 13.04 6.30
N VAL A 60 15.43 11.80 5.98
CA VAL A 60 15.14 10.74 6.94
C VAL A 60 16.13 9.60 6.77
N THR A 61 16.64 9.08 7.89
CA THR A 61 17.57 7.94 7.92
C THR A 61 16.86 6.68 8.41
N ILE A 62 16.72 5.69 7.54
CA ILE A 62 16.38 4.32 7.96
C ILE A 62 17.63 3.69 8.56
N THR A 63 17.66 3.56 9.89
CA THR A 63 18.87 3.15 10.62
C THR A 63 19.09 1.63 10.67
N LYS A 64 18.04 0.83 10.49
CA LYS A 64 18.08 -0.63 10.60
C LYS A 64 17.36 -1.28 9.42
N PRO A 65 17.84 -2.43 8.94
CA PRO A 65 17.11 -3.19 7.94
C PRO A 65 15.80 -3.67 8.54
N PHE A 66 14.75 -3.69 7.73
CA PHE A 66 13.46 -4.24 8.10
C PHE A 66 12.92 -5.12 6.98
N TYR A 67 11.87 -5.87 7.27
CA TYR A 67 11.13 -6.62 6.28
C TYR A 67 9.76 -5.96 6.10
N ILE A 68 9.30 -5.85 4.86
CA ILE A 68 7.95 -5.37 4.54
C ILE A 68 7.21 -6.42 3.71
N GLY A 69 5.88 -6.45 3.85
CA GLY A 69 5.02 -7.29 3.02
C GLY A 69 5.18 -6.91 1.55
N ILE A 70 5.32 -7.92 0.69
CA ILE A 70 5.42 -7.73 -0.77
C ILE A 70 4.07 -7.31 -1.39
N TYR A 71 2.98 -7.65 -0.72
CA TYR A 71 1.60 -7.36 -1.08
C TYR A 71 0.87 -6.82 0.15
N GLN A 72 -0.27 -6.14 -0.06
CA GLN A 72 -1.24 -5.94 1.02
C GLN A 72 -1.70 -7.28 1.61
N VAL A 73 -2.15 -7.26 2.87
CA VAL A 73 -2.70 -8.45 3.54
C VAL A 73 -3.98 -8.87 2.81
N THR A 74 -4.08 -10.14 2.41
CA THR A 74 -5.27 -10.63 1.70
C THR A 74 -6.38 -11.10 2.64
N ASN A 75 -7.61 -11.22 2.14
CA ASN A 75 -8.72 -11.82 2.88
C ASN A 75 -8.37 -13.18 3.48
N ALA A 76 -7.78 -14.09 2.68
CA ALA A 76 -7.43 -15.43 3.14
C ALA A 76 -6.37 -15.43 4.27
N GLN A 77 -5.47 -14.45 4.27
CA GLN A 77 -4.46 -14.27 5.32
C GLN A 77 -5.08 -13.68 6.59
N TYR A 78 -5.87 -12.62 6.46
CA TYR A 78 -6.53 -11.95 7.59
C TYR A 78 -7.53 -12.89 8.30
N GLU A 79 -8.23 -13.74 7.55
CA GLU A 79 -9.15 -14.74 8.11
C GLU A 79 -8.46 -15.83 8.93
N LYS A 80 -7.13 -15.98 8.86
CA LYS A 80 -6.38 -16.83 9.80
C LYS A 80 -6.36 -16.24 11.21
N PHE A 81 -6.41 -14.91 11.31
CA PHE A 81 -6.53 -14.16 12.57
C PHE A 81 -7.99 -14.05 13.00
N GLN A 82 -8.87 -13.63 12.08
CA GLN A 82 -10.27 -13.33 12.38
C GLN A 82 -11.22 -14.02 11.37
N PRO A 83 -11.55 -15.31 11.57
CA PRO A 83 -12.35 -16.08 10.60
C PRO A 83 -13.72 -15.48 10.27
N GLN A 84 -14.35 -14.80 11.23
CA GLN A 84 -15.65 -14.13 11.05
C GLN A 84 -15.58 -12.93 10.10
N HIS A 85 -14.40 -12.39 9.82
CA HIS A 85 -14.22 -11.30 8.86
C HIS A 85 -14.65 -11.71 7.44
N ARG A 86 -14.70 -13.02 7.15
CA ARG A 86 -15.25 -13.58 5.90
C ARG A 86 -16.67 -13.10 5.58
N HIS A 87 -17.47 -12.74 6.58
CA HIS A 87 -18.82 -12.19 6.38
C HIS A 87 -18.84 -10.80 5.72
N LEU A 88 -17.71 -10.09 5.71
CA LEU A 88 -17.58 -8.77 5.08
C LEU A 88 -17.14 -8.85 3.61
N ARG A 89 -16.75 -10.03 3.11
CA ARG A 89 -16.41 -10.21 1.70
C ARG A 89 -17.58 -9.87 0.80
N GLY A 90 -17.32 -9.14 -0.28
CA GLY A 90 -18.35 -8.72 -1.22
C GLY A 90 -19.36 -7.73 -0.65
N LYS A 91 -19.16 -7.22 0.58
CA LYS A 91 -19.99 -6.15 1.13
C LYS A 91 -19.83 -4.93 0.24
N LEU A 92 -20.95 -4.39 -0.23
CA LEU A 92 -21.01 -3.34 -1.27
C LEU A 92 -20.32 -3.73 -2.60
N GLY A 93 -20.12 -5.03 -2.83
CA GLY A 93 -19.48 -5.53 -4.04
C GLY A 93 -17.95 -5.59 -4.01
N PHE A 94 -17.28 -5.13 -2.94
CA PHE A 94 -15.81 -5.08 -2.86
C PHE A 94 -15.19 -6.31 -2.19
N SER A 95 -13.92 -6.61 -2.52
CA SER A 95 -13.07 -7.61 -1.84
C SER A 95 -13.76 -8.96 -1.57
N LYS A 96 -14.07 -9.70 -2.64
CA LYS A 96 -14.78 -10.99 -2.64
C LYS A 96 -13.84 -12.19 -2.53
N ASP A 97 -12.67 -12.11 -3.17
CA ASP A 97 -11.84 -13.29 -3.38
C ASP A 97 -10.74 -13.44 -2.31
N ASP A 98 -10.15 -14.63 -2.24
CA ASP A 98 -9.13 -14.99 -1.24
C ASP A 98 -7.84 -14.16 -1.38
N ASP A 99 -7.49 -13.78 -2.61
CA ASP A 99 -6.28 -13.05 -2.99
C ASP A 99 -6.53 -11.55 -3.25
N GLU A 100 -7.67 -11.04 -2.80
CA GLU A 100 -7.93 -9.61 -2.72
C GLU A 100 -7.51 -9.02 -1.37
N ALA A 101 -7.07 -7.76 -1.39
CA ALA A 101 -6.69 -7.02 -0.20
C ALA A 101 -7.86 -6.97 0.80
N VAL A 102 -7.57 -7.25 2.07
CA VAL A 102 -8.58 -7.14 3.12
C VAL A 102 -8.95 -5.67 3.32
N ILE A 103 -10.25 -5.39 3.40
CA ILE A 103 -10.82 -4.06 3.63
C ILE A 103 -11.84 -4.12 4.77
N PHE A 104 -12.37 -2.97 5.22
CA PHE A 104 -13.17 -2.86 6.46
C PHE A 104 -12.39 -3.18 7.74
N VAL A 105 -11.09 -2.87 7.71
CA VAL A 105 -10.15 -3.02 8.82
C VAL A 105 -9.72 -1.63 9.27
N ASP A 106 -9.98 -1.28 10.52
CA ASP A 106 -9.46 -0.05 11.10
C ASP A 106 -7.99 -0.22 11.57
N TRP A 107 -7.37 0.89 11.99
CA TRP A 107 -5.99 0.87 12.46
C TRP A 107 -5.76 -0.09 13.66
N SER A 108 -6.74 -0.17 14.57
CA SER A 108 -6.66 -1.02 15.76
C SER A 108 -6.67 -2.50 15.36
N ASP A 109 -7.57 -2.87 14.45
CA ASP A 109 -7.65 -4.20 13.88
C ASP A 109 -6.36 -4.60 13.15
N ALA A 110 -5.80 -3.70 12.33
CA ALA A 110 -4.52 -3.92 11.66
C ALA A 110 -3.36 -4.12 12.66
N SER A 111 -3.28 -3.28 13.70
CA SER A 111 -2.31 -3.41 14.78
C SER A 111 -2.47 -4.74 15.54
N ASN A 112 -3.72 -5.18 15.79
CA ASN A 112 -4.01 -6.44 16.47
C ASN A 112 -3.67 -7.66 15.62
N PHE A 113 -3.86 -7.60 14.29
CA PHE A 113 -3.38 -8.62 13.37
C PHE A 113 -1.86 -8.79 13.48
N CYS A 114 -1.09 -7.70 13.48
CA CYS A 114 0.36 -7.74 13.67
C CYS A 114 0.75 -8.34 15.03
N LYS A 115 0.08 -7.97 16.12
CA LYS A 115 0.33 -8.53 17.46
C LYS A 115 0.05 -10.03 17.51
N TRP A 116 -1.08 -10.47 16.96
CA TRP A 116 -1.44 -11.88 16.87
C TRP A 116 -0.41 -12.67 16.07
N LEU A 117 -0.01 -12.17 14.90
CA LEU A 117 0.99 -12.83 14.06
C LEU A 117 2.34 -12.90 14.78
N SER A 118 2.66 -11.87 15.55
CA SER A 118 3.88 -11.86 16.37
C SER A 118 3.91 -12.96 17.42
N GLN A 119 2.80 -13.13 18.14
CA GLN A 119 2.65 -14.19 19.13
C GLN A 119 2.66 -15.58 18.49
N LYS A 120 2.02 -15.71 17.32
CA LYS A 120 1.93 -16.98 16.59
C LYS A 120 3.28 -17.51 16.13
N GLU A 121 4.18 -16.62 15.70
CA GLU A 121 5.45 -16.99 15.07
C GLU A 121 6.69 -16.71 15.92
N ASP A 122 6.51 -16.21 17.15
CA ASP A 122 7.59 -15.75 18.03
C ASP A 122 8.57 -14.81 17.31
N ARG A 123 8.00 -13.85 16.57
CA ARG A 123 8.72 -12.89 15.73
C ARG A 123 8.01 -11.53 15.78
N SER A 124 8.74 -10.43 15.71
CA SER A 124 8.10 -9.11 15.70
C SER A 124 7.48 -8.79 14.34
N TYR A 125 6.17 -8.58 14.33
CA TYR A 125 5.39 -8.00 13.24
C TYR A 125 4.71 -6.72 13.72
N ARG A 126 4.68 -5.71 12.84
CA ARG A 126 4.12 -4.39 13.12
C ARG A 126 3.73 -3.71 11.81
N LEU A 127 2.91 -2.66 11.90
CA LEU A 127 2.71 -1.73 10.78
C LEU A 127 4.05 -1.03 10.46
N PRO A 128 4.31 -0.64 9.20
CA PRO A 128 5.43 0.24 8.89
C PRO A 128 5.21 1.59 9.59
N THR A 129 6.30 2.32 9.88
CA THR A 129 6.14 3.76 10.12
C THR A 129 5.85 4.44 8.80
N GLU A 130 5.26 5.63 8.82
CA GLU A 130 5.03 6.42 7.60
C GLU A 130 6.35 6.63 6.82
N ALA A 131 7.44 6.95 7.52
CA ALA A 131 8.77 7.07 6.93
C ALA A 131 9.30 5.77 6.29
N GLU A 132 9.04 4.61 6.90
CA GLU A 132 9.43 3.32 6.30
C GLU A 132 8.59 3.00 5.07
N TRP A 133 7.30 3.34 5.11
CA TRP A 133 6.39 3.15 3.99
C TRP A 133 6.80 4.06 2.82
N GLU A 134 6.98 5.35 3.03
CA GLU A 134 7.39 6.29 1.97
C GLU A 134 8.79 5.97 1.42
N TYR A 135 9.73 5.55 2.28
CA TYR A 135 11.05 5.10 1.82
C TYR A 135 10.95 3.94 0.83
N VAL A 136 10.06 2.98 1.10
CA VAL A 136 9.77 1.87 0.20
C VAL A 136 9.09 2.40 -1.06
N CYS A 137 8.04 3.22 -0.95
CA CYS A 137 7.31 3.80 -2.08
C CYS A 137 8.24 4.48 -3.07
N ARG A 138 9.17 5.30 -2.58
CA ARG A 138 10.08 6.06 -3.45
C ARG A 138 11.05 5.21 -4.24
N ALA A 139 11.41 4.02 -3.76
CA ALA A 139 12.38 3.17 -4.46
C ALA A 139 13.71 3.85 -4.86
N GLY A 140 14.11 4.89 -4.10
CA GLY A 140 15.28 5.70 -4.37
C GLY A 140 15.08 6.87 -5.35
N THR A 141 13.85 7.09 -5.85
CA THR A 141 13.50 8.25 -6.68
C THR A 141 13.10 9.45 -5.81
N THR A 142 13.12 10.64 -6.43
CA THR A 142 12.62 11.90 -5.86
C THR A 142 11.50 12.49 -6.71
N THR A 143 10.94 11.70 -7.63
CA THR A 143 9.85 12.06 -8.53
C THR A 143 8.49 11.86 -7.86
N HIS A 144 7.40 12.26 -8.51
CA HIS A 144 6.04 12.10 -7.95
C HIS A 144 5.66 10.64 -7.68
N PHE A 145 6.12 9.73 -8.53
CA PHE A 145 5.91 8.29 -8.39
C PHE A 145 7.25 7.55 -8.52
N HIS A 146 7.28 6.27 -8.13
CA HIS A 146 8.47 5.45 -8.32
C HIS A 146 8.81 5.21 -9.81
N THR A 147 7.83 5.40 -10.70
CA THR A 147 7.97 5.29 -12.16
C THR A 147 8.42 6.59 -12.83
N GLY A 148 8.56 7.69 -12.10
CA GLY A 148 8.80 9.04 -12.62
C GLY A 148 7.65 9.98 -12.27
N ASP A 149 7.32 10.90 -13.17
CA ASP A 149 6.28 11.93 -12.90
C ASP A 149 4.87 11.51 -13.33
N THR A 150 4.71 10.29 -13.86
CA THR A 150 3.42 9.74 -14.29
C THR A 150 3.29 8.28 -13.92
N LEU A 151 2.06 7.85 -13.68
CA LEU A 151 1.68 6.44 -13.54
C LEU A 151 1.16 5.89 -14.86
N SER A 152 1.47 4.63 -15.14
CA SER A 152 0.88 3.89 -16.26
C SER A 152 -0.59 3.56 -15.97
N PRO A 153 -1.43 3.34 -17.00
CA PRO A 153 -2.86 3.03 -16.81
C PRO A 153 -3.16 1.81 -15.92
N GLU A 154 -2.21 0.89 -15.73
CA GLU A 154 -2.34 -0.25 -14.80
C GLU A 154 -2.50 0.16 -13.33
N PHE A 155 -1.98 1.33 -12.94
CA PHE A 155 -2.14 1.88 -11.58
C PHE A 155 -3.42 2.70 -11.43
N HIS A 156 -4.07 3.09 -12.53
CA HIS A 156 -5.29 3.90 -12.52
C HIS A 156 -6.52 3.04 -12.22
N LYS A 157 -6.53 2.38 -11.06
CA LYS A 157 -7.73 1.74 -10.50
C LYS A 157 -8.67 2.85 -10.01
N ASN A 158 -9.35 3.50 -10.95
CA ASN A 158 -10.26 4.61 -10.67
C ASN A 158 -11.53 4.09 -10.00
N VAL A 159 -11.56 4.13 -8.66
CA VAL A 159 -12.79 3.91 -7.91
C VAL A 159 -13.63 5.18 -8.03
N SER A 160 -14.64 5.15 -8.91
CA SER A 160 -15.68 6.19 -8.90
C SER A 160 -16.49 6.14 -7.60
N GLU A 161 -16.54 4.99 -6.91
CA GLU A 161 -17.12 4.87 -5.58
C GLU A 161 -16.06 4.81 -4.48
N SER A 162 -16.10 5.79 -3.57
CA SER A 162 -15.41 5.67 -2.29
C SER A 162 -16.34 4.97 -1.29
N TRP A 163 -15.81 4.11 -0.43
CA TRP A 163 -16.52 3.59 0.74
C TRP A 163 -16.89 4.72 1.72
N TYR A 164 -16.21 5.87 1.60
CA TYR A 164 -16.52 7.09 2.32
C TYR A 164 -17.80 7.70 1.73
N PRO A 165 -18.81 8.05 2.55
CA PRO A 165 -20.09 8.54 2.08
C PRO A 165 -19.98 9.98 1.55
N ASP A 166 -19.41 10.12 0.35
CA ASP A 166 -19.39 11.36 -0.41
C ASP A 166 -20.43 11.26 -1.54
N ALA A 167 -21.57 11.93 -1.34
CA ALA A 167 -22.68 11.97 -2.27
C ALA A 167 -22.31 12.56 -3.65
N GLY A 168 -21.16 13.23 -3.77
CA GLY A 168 -20.64 13.78 -5.03
C GLY A 168 -19.84 12.78 -5.89
N ARG A 169 -19.33 11.70 -5.29
CA ARG A 169 -18.49 10.70 -6.00
C ARG A 169 -19.30 9.54 -6.59
N SER A 170 -20.46 9.23 -6.02
CA SER A 170 -21.32 8.13 -6.48
C SER A 170 -22.12 8.53 -7.74
N GLN A 171 -21.46 8.63 -8.89
CA GLN A 171 -22.12 8.91 -10.18
C GLN A 171 -22.09 7.67 -11.09
N GLY A 172 -23.23 6.99 -11.20
CA GLY A 172 -23.49 5.95 -12.20
C GLY A 172 -23.47 4.50 -11.69
N GLU A 173 -23.68 3.55 -12.61
CA GLU A 173 -23.47 2.11 -12.34
C GLU A 173 -21.97 1.89 -12.12
N ALA A 174 -21.54 1.97 -10.87
CA ALA A 174 -20.12 1.88 -10.53
C ALA A 174 -19.57 0.49 -10.85
N GLU A 175 -18.56 0.44 -11.71
CA GLU A 175 -17.76 -0.76 -11.89
C GLU A 175 -16.93 -0.96 -10.61
N VAL A 176 -17.32 -1.95 -9.81
CA VAL A 176 -16.52 -2.34 -8.65
C VAL A 176 -15.23 -2.98 -9.14
N VAL A 177 -14.10 -2.30 -8.87
CA VAL A 177 -12.78 -2.74 -9.29
C VAL A 177 -12.30 -3.89 -8.39
N PRO A 178 -11.83 -5.02 -8.96
CA PRO A 178 -11.20 -6.09 -8.19
C PRO A 178 -9.94 -5.61 -7.46
N LEU A 179 -9.83 -6.00 -6.18
CA LEU A 179 -8.74 -5.60 -5.27
C LEU A 179 -7.65 -6.67 -5.18
N HIS A 180 -7.50 -7.50 -6.22
CA HIS A 180 -6.47 -8.52 -6.25
C HIS A 180 -5.10 -7.88 -6.09
N VAL A 181 -4.30 -8.47 -5.20
CA VAL A 181 -2.93 -8.04 -4.94
C VAL A 181 -1.96 -8.57 -6.00
N GLY A 182 -0.82 -7.91 -6.13
CA GLY A 182 0.27 -8.24 -7.04
C GLY A 182 -0.07 -8.02 -8.51
N LYS A 183 -0.90 -7.03 -8.84
CA LYS A 183 -1.38 -6.82 -10.22
C LYS A 183 -0.68 -5.70 -10.97
N THR A 184 -0.09 -4.74 -10.27
CA THR A 184 0.74 -3.71 -10.92
C THR A 184 2.19 -4.16 -11.10
N THR A 185 2.94 -3.45 -11.93
CA THR A 185 4.40 -3.61 -11.99
C THR A 185 5.00 -3.33 -10.60
N PRO A 186 5.85 -4.23 -10.05
CA PRO A 186 6.44 -4.02 -8.74
C PRO A 186 7.57 -2.99 -8.78
N ILE A 187 7.78 -2.32 -7.65
CA ILE A 187 8.96 -1.47 -7.44
C ILE A 187 10.23 -2.32 -7.27
N GLY A 188 11.42 -1.71 -7.35
CA GLY A 188 12.71 -2.41 -7.41
C GLY A 188 12.98 -3.52 -6.38
N TRP A 189 12.38 -3.46 -5.18
CA TRP A 189 12.46 -4.52 -4.16
C TRP A 189 11.39 -5.60 -4.26
N VAL A 190 10.64 -5.63 -5.36
CA VAL A 190 9.53 -6.57 -5.58
C VAL A 190 8.38 -6.33 -4.61
N VAL A 191 8.05 -5.06 -4.32
CA VAL A 191 6.82 -4.67 -3.60
C VAL A 191 5.81 -4.20 -4.64
N TYR A 192 4.57 -4.65 -4.52
CA TYR A 192 3.52 -4.43 -5.52
C TYR A 192 2.46 -3.45 -5.02
N ASP A 193 1.69 -2.91 -5.97
CA ASP A 193 0.48 -2.13 -5.71
C ASP A 193 0.71 -0.91 -4.80
N ILE A 194 1.93 -0.35 -4.80
CA ILE A 194 2.33 0.71 -3.88
C ILE A 194 1.63 2.04 -4.16
N ASP A 195 1.34 2.31 -5.43
CA ASP A 195 0.61 3.50 -5.90
C ASP A 195 -0.87 3.15 -6.19
N GLY A 196 -1.54 2.42 -5.28
CA GLY A 196 -2.99 2.18 -5.39
C GLY A 196 -3.49 0.90 -4.73
N ASN A 197 -4.56 0.32 -5.31
CA ASN A 197 -5.32 -0.81 -4.77
C ASN A 197 -6.15 -0.49 -3.52
N VAL A 198 -5.51 -0.26 -2.36
CA VAL A 198 -6.18 0.16 -1.11
C VAL A 198 -5.27 1.09 -0.30
N GLU A 199 -5.84 1.93 0.55
CA GLU A 199 -5.05 2.69 1.55
C GLU A 199 -4.44 1.74 2.60
N GLU A 200 -3.26 2.10 3.10
CA GLU A 200 -2.46 1.23 3.98
C GLU A 200 -2.13 1.91 5.32
N TRP A 201 -2.48 1.26 6.43
CA TRP A 201 -2.24 1.80 7.77
C TRP A 201 -0.75 1.78 8.15
N CYS A 202 -0.24 2.93 8.60
CA CYS A 202 1.07 3.11 9.24
C CYS A 202 0.96 3.33 10.75
N GLN A 203 2.07 3.30 11.50
CA GLN A 203 2.14 3.62 12.94
C GLN A 203 3.14 4.72 13.29
#